data_AF-M6Y9U3-F1
#
_entry.id   AF-M6Y9U3-F1
#
_cell.length_a   1.000
_cell.length_b   1.000
_cell.length_c   1.000
_cell.angle_alpha   90.00
_cell.angle_beta   90.00
_cell.angle_gamma   90.00
#
_symmetry.space_group_name_H-M   'P 1'
#
loop_
_entity.id
_entity.type
_entity.pdbx_description
1 polymer ?
#
loop_
_entity_poly.entity_id
_entity_poly.type
_entity_poly.pdbx_seq_one_letter_code
_entity_poly.pdbx_strand_id
1 'polypeptide(L)'
;MFLKNLIIKREEVIIREISFRKGLNLIIDETKQVNKKESGNNVGKTTVLRLVDYCFGSSGENIYRDPEFRDKSNTQIETFLKNNNVTILMTLKEDLDKPRSREITIIRNFLKYKKKIQLINGESYPNGKDFDSKLKQLIFKSTAKKPSVRQIVSKNIRHEKNSLINTIKVLHPTTTLEEYEALWEPLKTSLLDFQLKIKRLEPDAIEVKNIKKMLNSHFLNIFRISKKNQA
;
A
#
# COMPACT_ATOMS: atom_id res chain seq x y z
N MET A 1 -2.86 -5.38 5.92
CA MET A 1 -1.52 -4.86 6.24
C MET A 1 -1.51 -3.39 5.84
N PHE A 2 -1.13 -2.53 6.76
CA PHE A 2 -1.01 -1.09 6.61
C PHE A 2 0.46 -0.70 6.81
N LEU A 3 0.90 0.37 6.15
CA LEU A 3 2.15 1.04 6.52
C LEU A 3 1.96 1.68 7.89
N LYS A 4 2.85 1.39 8.85
CA LYS A 4 2.85 1.99 10.19
C LYS A 4 3.84 3.15 10.23
N ASN A 5 5.09 2.89 9.88
CA ASN A 5 6.12 3.92 9.77
C ASN A 5 7.20 3.58 8.73
N LEU A 6 7.91 4.61 8.31
CA LEU A 6 9.11 4.54 7.50
C LEU A 6 10.18 5.41 8.18
N ILE A 7 11.29 4.79 8.56
CA ILE A 7 12.40 5.43 9.26
C ILE A 7 13.63 5.39 8.36
N ILE A 8 14.24 6.55 8.17
CA ILE A 8 15.51 6.73 7.49
C ILE A 8 16.54 6.98 8.58
N LYS A 9 17.52 6.09 8.71
CA LYS A 9 18.57 6.21 9.73
C LYS A 9 19.96 6.16 9.11
N ARG A 10 20.89 6.85 9.76
CA ARG A 10 22.33 6.67 9.59
C ARG A 10 22.83 6.06 10.88
N GLU A 11 23.21 4.78 10.83
CA GLU A 11 23.61 4.01 12.01
C GLU A 11 22.52 4.07 13.10
N GLU A 12 22.80 4.70 14.24
CA GLU A 12 21.87 4.89 15.36
C GLU A 12 21.13 6.25 15.32
N VAL A 13 21.49 7.14 14.38
CA VAL A 13 20.86 8.46 14.26
C VAL A 13 19.69 8.39 13.28
N ILE A 14 18.48 8.69 13.77
CA ILE A 14 17.28 8.85 12.95
C ILE A 14 17.40 10.18 12.18
N ILE A 15 17.49 10.09 10.85
CA ILE A 15 17.47 11.25 9.96
C ILE A 15 16.04 11.74 9.78
N ARG A 16 15.10 10.80 9.61
CA ARG A 16 13.68 11.10 9.42
C ARG A 16 12.83 9.91 9.84
N GLU A 17 11.73 10.20 10.53
CA GLU A 17 10.67 9.25 10.81
C GLU A 17 9.36 9.75 10.20
N ILE A 18 8.69 8.88 9.47
CA ILE A 18 7.39 9.15 8.85
C ILE A 18 6.41 8.13 9.41
N SER A 19 5.46 8.60 10.22
CA SER A 19 4.36 7.79 10.74
C SER A 19 3.15 7.89 9.84
N PHE A 20 2.52 6.76 9.53
CA PHE A 20 1.32 6.68 8.71
C PHE A 20 0.09 6.47 9.60
N ARG A 21 -1.03 7.04 9.16
CA ARG A 21 -2.33 6.91 9.82
C ARG A 21 -3.26 6.08 8.95
N LYS A 22 -4.31 5.52 9.55
CA LYS A 22 -5.38 4.86 8.81
C LYS A 22 -6.11 5.91 7.95
N GLY A 23 -6.37 5.56 6.69
CA GLY A 23 -7.00 6.47 5.72
C GLY A 23 -5.99 7.22 4.86
N LEU A 24 -6.33 8.46 4.51
CA LEU A 24 -5.57 9.28 3.56
C LEU A 24 -4.33 9.90 4.23
N ASN A 25 -3.16 9.67 3.65
CA ASN A 25 -1.91 10.32 4.04
C ASN A 25 -1.45 11.21 2.88
N LEU A 26 -1.22 12.50 3.13
CA LEU A 26 -0.84 13.49 2.12
C LEU A 26 0.61 13.95 2.32
N ILE A 27 1.42 13.90 1.26
CA ILE A 27 2.79 14.42 1.26
C ILE A 27 2.76 15.79 0.56
N ILE A 28 2.85 16.85 1.36
CA ILE A 28 2.76 18.25 0.91
C ILE A 28 4.18 18.83 0.89
N ASP A 29 4.43 19.77 -0.03
CA ASP A 29 5.68 20.56 0.01
C ASP A 29 5.38 21.91 0.63
N GLU A 30 6.17 22.24 1.64
CA GLU A 30 6.10 23.48 2.39
C GLU A 30 7.21 24.43 1.90
N THR A 31 7.31 24.63 0.59
CA THR A 31 8.17 25.68 0.03
C THR A 31 7.55 27.03 0.34
N LYS A 32 8.18 27.81 1.24
CA LYS A 32 7.77 29.19 1.55
C LYS A 32 7.88 30.03 0.28
N GLN A 33 6.76 30.62 -0.17
CA GLN A 33 6.62 31.33 -1.46
C GLN A 33 7.44 32.62 -1.62
N VAL A 34 8.45 32.88 -0.77
CA VAL A 34 9.19 34.15 -0.76
C VAL A 34 10.07 34.29 -2.01
N ASN A 35 10.54 33.19 -2.62
CA ASN A 35 11.37 33.21 -3.83
C ASN A 35 10.77 32.30 -4.93
N LYS A 36 9.90 32.86 -5.77
CA LYS A 36 9.23 32.20 -6.93
C LYS A 36 10.17 31.69 -8.06
N LYS A 37 11.48 31.52 -7.81
CA LYS A 37 12.45 31.02 -8.82
C LYS A 37 13.03 29.64 -8.52
N GLU A 38 12.76 29.05 -7.36
CA GLU A 38 13.13 27.67 -7.10
C GLU A 38 11.90 26.77 -7.30
N SER A 39 11.79 26.19 -8.50
CA SER A 39 10.81 25.16 -8.80
C SER A 39 11.03 23.95 -7.88
N GLY A 40 10.28 23.88 -6.77
CA GLY A 40 10.25 22.77 -5.81
C GLY A 40 9.68 21.45 -6.36
N ASN A 41 9.57 21.30 -7.68
CA ASN A 41 8.93 20.15 -8.32
C ASN A 41 9.75 18.84 -8.24
N ASN A 42 10.98 18.85 -7.71
CA ASN A 42 11.88 17.69 -7.81
C ASN A 42 12.53 17.20 -6.52
N VAL A 43 12.30 17.83 -5.36
CA VAL A 43 13.08 17.46 -4.15
C VAL A 43 12.22 16.69 -3.16
N GLY A 44 12.20 15.36 -3.30
CA GLY A 44 11.93 14.45 -2.18
C GLY A 44 10.51 13.87 -2.01
N LYS A 45 9.47 14.39 -2.66
CA LYS A 45 8.10 13.86 -2.49
C LYS A 45 7.97 12.41 -2.96
N THR A 46 8.34 12.18 -4.23
CA THR A 46 8.31 10.86 -4.86
C THR A 46 9.34 9.92 -4.24
N THR A 47 10.38 10.46 -3.59
CA THR A 47 11.40 9.67 -2.89
C THR A 47 10.78 8.83 -1.78
N VAL A 48 9.77 9.33 -1.05
CA VAL A 48 9.08 8.54 -0.02
C VAL A 48 8.45 7.28 -0.64
N LEU A 49 7.76 7.42 -1.77
CA LEU A 49 7.17 6.27 -2.47
C LEU A 49 8.23 5.31 -3.00
N ARG A 50 9.34 5.84 -3.54
CA ARG A 50 10.46 5.02 -4.03
C ARG A 50 11.17 4.27 -2.89
N LEU A 51 11.26 4.85 -1.69
CA LEU A 51 11.78 4.18 -0.50
C LEU A 51 10.85 3.07 -0.01
N VAL A 52 9.54 3.29 -0.03
CA VAL A 52 8.56 2.24 0.26
C VAL A 52 8.70 1.11 -0.76
N ASP A 53 8.74 1.44 -2.06
CA ASP A 53 8.94 0.47 -3.14
C ASP A 53 10.27 -0.30 -3.00
N TYR A 54 11.31 0.38 -2.52
CA TYR A 54 12.58 -0.23 -2.17
C TYR A 54 12.42 -1.24 -1.05
N CYS A 55 11.71 -0.95 0.04
CA CYS A 55 11.45 -1.97 1.05
C CYS A 55 10.67 -3.19 0.49
N PHE A 56 9.88 -3.01 -0.56
CA PHE A 56 9.19 -4.07 -1.30
C PHE A 56 10.02 -4.76 -2.40
N GLY A 57 11.34 -4.74 -2.29
CA GLY A 57 12.24 -5.54 -3.14
C GLY A 57 12.66 -4.87 -4.44
N SER A 58 12.38 -3.57 -4.66
CA SER A 58 12.97 -2.86 -5.80
C SER A 58 14.50 -2.73 -5.66
N SER A 59 15.20 -2.42 -6.75
CA SER A 59 16.66 -2.23 -6.73
C SER A 59 17.09 -0.98 -5.99
N GLY A 60 16.20 0.01 -5.86
CA GLY A 60 16.49 1.32 -5.29
C GLY A 60 17.26 2.26 -6.21
N GLU A 61 17.64 1.83 -7.42
CA GLU A 61 18.37 2.69 -8.36
C GLU A 61 17.57 3.93 -8.74
N ASN A 62 16.25 3.80 -8.89
CA ASN A 62 15.35 4.91 -9.21
C ASN A 62 15.29 6.01 -8.14
N ILE A 63 15.89 5.81 -6.95
CA ILE A 63 16.00 6.84 -5.91
C ILE A 63 17.05 7.89 -6.27
N TYR A 64 18.14 7.47 -6.92
CA TYR A 64 19.28 8.33 -7.24
C TYR A 64 19.65 8.33 -8.73
N ARG A 65 18.98 7.54 -9.56
CA ARG A 65 19.18 7.47 -11.02
C ARG A 65 17.90 7.88 -11.72
N ASP A 66 18.05 8.77 -12.71
CA ASP A 66 16.94 9.15 -13.56
C ASP A 66 16.67 8.04 -14.60
N PRO A 67 15.44 7.50 -14.70
CA PRO A 67 15.10 6.51 -15.72
C PRO A 67 15.21 7.04 -17.16
N GLU A 68 15.04 8.35 -17.39
CA GLU A 68 15.18 8.99 -18.71
C GLU A 68 16.66 9.26 -19.04
N PHE A 69 17.49 9.53 -18.03
CA PHE A 69 18.94 9.76 -18.18
C PHE A 69 19.75 8.72 -17.41
N ARG A 70 19.80 7.50 -17.94
CA ARG A 70 20.52 6.38 -17.31
C ARG A 70 22.00 6.69 -17.04
N ASP A 71 22.62 7.58 -17.80
CA ASP A 71 24.04 7.92 -17.63
C ASP A 71 24.28 9.04 -16.61
N LYS A 72 23.21 9.68 -16.12
CA LYS A 72 23.27 10.73 -15.10
C LYS A 72 22.67 10.21 -13.79
N SER A 73 23.50 9.58 -12.96
CA SER A 73 23.11 9.40 -11.55
C SER A 73 23.29 10.71 -10.81
N ASN A 74 22.38 11.01 -9.88
CA ASN A 74 22.61 12.03 -8.88
C ASN A 74 23.64 11.47 -7.89
N THR A 75 24.91 11.68 -8.23
CA THR A 75 26.07 11.21 -7.46
C THR A 75 26.00 11.67 -6.02
N GLN A 76 25.51 12.88 -5.74
CA GLN A 76 25.37 13.38 -4.36
C GLN A 76 24.43 12.50 -3.52
N ILE A 77 23.26 12.14 -4.05
CA ILE A 77 22.31 11.26 -3.34
C ILE A 77 22.88 9.85 -3.21
N GLU A 78 23.46 9.31 -4.28
CA GLU A 78 24.04 7.97 -4.25
C GLU A 78 25.18 7.85 -3.23
N THR A 79 26.10 8.82 -3.23
CA THR A 79 27.19 8.94 -2.26
C THR A 79 26.64 9.13 -0.86
N PHE A 80 25.62 9.97 -0.68
CA PHE A 80 24.99 10.15 0.64
C PHE A 80 24.43 8.84 1.19
N LEU A 81 23.70 8.08 0.38
CA LEU A 81 23.06 6.84 0.81
C LEU A 81 24.09 5.74 1.13
N LYS A 82 25.14 5.61 0.30
CA LYS A 82 26.14 4.55 0.43
C LYS A 82 27.23 4.89 1.43
N ASN A 83 27.82 6.07 1.37
CA ASN A 83 28.96 6.42 2.22
C ASN A 83 28.55 6.69 3.67
N ASN A 84 27.32 7.12 3.90
CA ASN A 84 26.80 7.31 5.25
C ASN A 84 26.05 6.08 5.80
N ASN A 85 26.21 4.90 5.20
CA ASN A 85 25.55 3.66 5.66
C ASN A 85 24.04 3.82 5.93
N VAL A 86 23.35 4.56 5.06
CA VAL A 86 21.93 4.87 5.27
C VAL A 86 21.12 3.58 5.21
N THR A 87 20.29 3.39 6.22
CA THR A 87 19.41 2.24 6.37
C THR A 87 17.97 2.72 6.41
N ILE A 88 17.10 2.00 5.69
CA ILE A 88 15.67 2.23 5.62
C ILE A 88 14.99 1.13 6.41
N LEU A 89 14.19 1.51 7.40
CA LEU A 89 13.36 0.62 8.18
C LEU A 89 11.89 0.94 7.88
N MET A 90 11.14 -0.07 7.45
CA MET A 90 9.71 0.04 7.21
C MET A 90 8.98 -0.97 8.08
N THR A 91 8.01 -0.50 8.87
CA THR A 91 7.15 -1.40 9.63
C THR A 91 5.75 -1.41 9.01
N LEU A 92 5.28 -2.63 8.74
CA LEU A 92 3.91 -2.93 8.34
C LEU A 92 3.17 -3.50 9.53
N LYS A 93 1.88 -3.20 9.64
CA LYS A 93 1.02 -3.67 10.73
C LYS A 93 -0.30 -4.20 10.18
N GLU A 94 -0.85 -5.26 10.76
CA GLU A 94 -2.13 -5.80 10.29
C GLU A 94 -3.28 -4.81 10.48
N ASP A 95 -3.31 -4.15 11.64
CA ASP A 95 -4.33 -3.17 12.01
C ASP A 95 -3.68 -2.04 12.83
N LEU A 96 -3.75 -0.81 12.32
CA LEU A 96 -3.17 0.36 13.00
C LEU A 96 -3.88 0.68 14.32
N ASP A 97 -5.16 0.30 14.46
CA ASP A 97 -5.96 0.62 15.64
C ASP A 97 -5.78 -0.41 16.76
N LYS A 98 -5.16 -1.57 16.48
CA LYS A 98 -4.95 -2.65 17.45
C LYS A 98 -3.47 -2.75 17.84
N PRO A 99 -3.09 -2.33 19.06
CA PRO A 99 -1.68 -2.32 19.48
C PRO A 99 -0.97 -3.67 19.34
N ARG A 100 -1.67 -4.78 19.63
CA ARG A 100 -1.12 -6.15 19.59
C ARG A 100 -1.25 -6.86 18.25
N SER A 101 -1.76 -6.20 17.19
CA SER A 101 -1.84 -6.85 15.88
C SER A 101 -0.43 -7.12 15.33
N ARG A 102 -0.28 -8.19 14.55
CA ARG A 102 1.00 -8.60 13.98
C ARG A 102 1.67 -7.47 13.20
N GLU A 103 2.99 -7.36 13.37
CA GLU A 103 3.86 -6.43 12.64
C GLU A 103 4.88 -7.19 11.79
N ILE A 104 5.30 -6.58 10.69
CA ILE A 104 6.43 -7.01 9.88
C ILE A 104 7.38 -5.83 9.78
N THR A 105 8.64 -6.01 10.15
CA THR A 105 9.67 -5.00 10.02
C THR A 105 10.63 -5.39 8.91
N ILE A 106 10.86 -4.50 7.97
CA ILE A 106 11.78 -4.68 6.83
C ILE A 106 12.89 -3.66 6.98
N ILE A 107 14.15 -4.12 6.93
CA ILE A 107 15.33 -3.27 7.04
C ILE A 107 16.22 -3.47 5.82
N ARG A 108 16.52 -2.41 5.08
CA ARG A 108 17.41 -2.48 3.91
C ARG A 108 18.41 -1.32 3.91
N ASN A 109 19.62 -1.56 3.40
CA ASN A 109 20.59 -0.51 3.10
C ASN A 109 20.98 -0.52 1.62
N PHE A 110 21.68 0.52 1.16
CA PHE A 110 22.07 0.70 -0.25
C PHE A 110 23.40 0.05 -0.63
N LEU A 111 23.98 -0.76 0.27
CA LEU A 111 25.27 -1.40 0.08
C LEU A 111 25.13 -2.75 -0.65
N LYS A 112 26.23 -3.21 -1.25
CA LYS A 112 26.28 -4.47 -2.01
C LYS A 112 27.12 -5.53 -1.28
N TYR A 113 26.97 -6.78 -1.71
CA TYR A 113 27.77 -7.93 -1.25
C TYR A 113 27.74 -8.10 0.29
N LYS A 114 28.90 -8.22 0.93
CA LYS A 114 29.06 -8.49 2.37
C LYS A 114 28.49 -7.38 3.26
N LYS A 115 28.40 -6.14 2.76
CA LYS A 115 27.87 -4.99 3.51
C LYS A 115 26.36 -4.80 3.33
N LYS A 116 25.72 -5.62 2.49
CA LYS A 116 24.29 -5.54 2.20
C LYS A 116 23.49 -5.97 3.43
N ILE A 117 22.60 -5.09 3.88
CA ILE A 117 21.61 -5.36 4.92
C ILE A 117 20.27 -5.54 4.22
N GLN A 118 19.63 -6.67 4.47
CA GLN A 118 18.31 -6.99 3.95
C GLN A 118 17.64 -7.94 4.93
N LEU A 119 16.91 -7.37 5.90
CA LEU A 119 16.31 -8.10 7.00
C LEU A 119 14.78 -8.06 6.93
N ILE A 120 14.14 -9.15 7.35
CA ILE A 120 12.72 -9.20 7.63
C ILE A 120 12.54 -9.75 9.04
N ASN A 121 11.92 -8.99 9.94
CA ASN A 121 11.74 -9.34 11.35
C ASN A 121 13.05 -9.74 12.06
N GLY A 122 14.16 -9.09 11.68
CA GLY A 122 15.50 -9.36 12.24
C GLY A 122 16.25 -10.49 11.56
N GLU A 123 15.60 -11.33 10.75
CA GLU A 123 16.25 -12.41 9.99
C GLU A 123 16.88 -11.87 8.69
N SER A 124 18.09 -12.32 8.35
CA SER A 124 18.83 -11.85 7.18
C SER A 124 18.55 -12.65 5.92
N TYR A 125 18.28 -11.94 4.81
CA TYR A 125 18.02 -12.50 3.49
C TYR A 125 18.93 -11.83 2.44
N PRO A 126 20.21 -12.23 2.33
CA PRO A 126 21.16 -11.61 1.40
C PRO A 126 20.75 -11.77 -0.07
N ASN A 127 20.18 -12.93 -0.42
CA ASN A 127 19.67 -13.25 -1.75
C ASN A 127 18.33 -12.55 -1.99
N GLY A 128 18.20 -11.88 -3.13
CA GLY A 128 16.97 -11.19 -3.53
C GLY A 128 15.78 -12.14 -3.73
N LYS A 129 16.01 -13.34 -4.27
CA LYS A 129 14.92 -14.31 -4.52
C LYS A 129 14.30 -14.81 -3.22
N ASP A 130 15.14 -15.10 -2.23
CA ASP A 130 14.69 -15.62 -0.93
C ASP A 130 13.95 -14.53 -0.15
N PHE A 131 14.45 -13.29 -0.23
CA PHE A 131 13.76 -12.12 0.33
C PHE A 131 12.39 -11.90 -0.31
N ASP A 132 12.30 -11.92 -1.65
CA ASP A 132 11.03 -11.75 -2.35
C ASP A 132 10.06 -12.88 -2.01
N SER A 133 10.54 -14.13 -1.94
CA SER A 133 9.72 -15.28 -1.56
C SER A 133 9.16 -15.13 -0.14
N LYS A 134 10.02 -14.78 0.83
CA LYS A 134 9.61 -14.57 2.22
C LYS A 134 8.65 -13.39 2.35
N LEU A 135 8.92 -12.29 1.67
CA LEU A 135 8.07 -11.11 1.67
C LEU A 135 6.69 -11.44 1.07
N LYS A 136 6.65 -12.23 -0.01
CA LYS A 136 5.40 -12.72 -0.60
C LYS A 136 4.59 -13.58 0.37
N GLN A 137 5.26 -14.48 1.08
CA GLN A 137 4.62 -15.33 2.08
C GLN A 137 4.03 -14.51 3.23
N LEU A 138 4.78 -13.56 3.78
CA LEU A 138 4.38 -12.83 5.01
C LEU A 138 3.31 -11.76 4.76
N ILE A 139 3.37 -11.08 3.62
CA ILE A 139 2.49 -9.95 3.29
C ILE A 139 1.30 -10.41 2.47
N PHE A 140 1.55 -11.19 1.41
CA PHE A 140 0.54 -11.59 0.44
C PHE A 140 -0.01 -13.01 0.69
N LYS A 141 0.49 -13.71 1.72
CA LYS A 141 0.03 -15.05 2.12
C LYS A 141 0.06 -16.06 0.95
N SER A 142 1.06 -15.94 0.07
CA SER A 142 1.16 -16.74 -1.15
C SER A 142 2.60 -17.22 -1.39
N THR A 143 2.74 -18.49 -1.75
CA THR A 143 4.00 -19.15 -2.13
C THR A 143 4.10 -19.42 -3.63
N ALA A 144 3.07 -19.06 -4.40
CA ALA A 144 3.05 -19.27 -5.85
C ALA A 144 4.19 -18.53 -6.55
N LYS A 145 4.64 -19.02 -7.71
CA LYS A 145 5.71 -18.35 -8.49
C LYS A 145 5.25 -17.02 -9.11
N LYS A 146 3.98 -16.95 -9.53
CA LYS A 146 3.35 -15.78 -10.13
C LYS A 146 2.04 -15.44 -9.40
N PRO A 147 1.58 -14.17 -9.42
CA PRO A 147 2.35 -12.99 -9.81
C PRO A 147 3.53 -12.74 -8.86
N SER A 148 4.63 -12.15 -9.34
CA SER A 148 5.78 -11.84 -8.48
C SER A 148 5.45 -10.74 -7.47
N VAL A 149 6.28 -10.58 -6.43
CA VAL A 149 6.15 -9.46 -5.47
C VAL A 149 6.09 -8.13 -6.22
N ARG A 150 6.99 -7.93 -7.19
CA ARG A 150 7.05 -6.72 -8.00
C ARG A 150 5.76 -6.46 -8.76
N GLN A 151 5.16 -7.51 -9.34
CA GLN A 151 3.88 -7.40 -10.03
C GLN A 151 2.75 -6.99 -9.06
N ILE A 152 2.69 -7.59 -7.86
CA ILE A 152 1.66 -7.24 -6.86
C ILE A 152 1.83 -5.79 -6.35
N VAL A 153 3.08 -5.39 -6.11
CA VAL A 153 3.42 -4.07 -5.56
C VAL A 153 3.17 -2.97 -6.59
N SER A 154 3.45 -3.18 -7.87
CA SER A 154 3.23 -2.18 -8.93
C SER A 154 1.77 -1.79 -9.13
N LYS A 155 0.82 -2.61 -8.66
CA LYS A 155 -0.60 -2.23 -8.61
C LYS A 155 -0.87 -1.11 -7.59
N ASN A 156 -0.13 -1.12 -6.48
CA ASN A 156 -0.38 -0.30 -5.31
C ASN A 156 0.55 0.92 -5.21
N ILE A 157 1.82 0.78 -5.62
CA ILE A 157 2.78 1.88 -5.63
C ILE A 157 2.93 2.41 -7.05
N ARG A 158 2.40 3.61 -7.28
CA ARG A 158 2.39 4.28 -8.59
C ARG A 158 3.31 5.48 -8.58
N HIS A 159 4.58 5.26 -8.91
CA HIS A 159 5.59 6.32 -9.04
C HIS A 159 6.27 6.34 -10.41
N GLU A 160 6.01 5.36 -11.26
CA GLU A 160 6.57 5.28 -12.62
C GLU A 160 5.60 5.86 -13.64
N LYS A 161 6.14 6.53 -14.68
CA LYS A 161 5.37 7.21 -15.73
C LYS A 161 4.27 6.31 -16.34
N ASN A 162 4.61 5.08 -16.69
CA ASN A 162 3.65 4.12 -17.24
C ASN A 162 2.52 3.77 -16.26
N SER A 163 2.82 3.63 -14.98
CA SER A 163 1.82 3.32 -13.93
C SER A 163 0.89 4.50 -13.62
N LEU A 164 1.33 5.73 -13.91
CA LEU A 164 0.52 6.94 -13.77
C LEU A 164 -0.44 7.12 -14.95
N ILE A 165 0.00 6.76 -16.16
CA ILE A 165 -0.84 6.82 -17.38
C ILE A 165 -1.84 5.65 -17.41
N ASN A 166 -1.36 4.43 -17.16
CA ASN A 166 -2.17 3.23 -17.28
C ASN A 166 -2.78 2.82 -15.94
N THR A 167 -4.06 3.13 -15.75
CA THR A 167 -4.76 2.83 -14.49
C THR A 167 -5.06 1.34 -14.29
N ILE A 168 -5.30 0.61 -15.40
CA ILE A 168 -5.69 -0.81 -15.40
C ILE A 168 -4.49 -1.70 -15.73
N LYS A 169 -3.80 -1.44 -16.84
CA LYS A 169 -2.63 -2.23 -17.29
C LYS A 169 -1.33 -1.65 -16.75
N VAL A 170 -1.08 -1.88 -15.46
CA VAL A 170 0.09 -1.34 -14.75
C VAL A 170 1.39 -2.09 -15.01
N LEU A 171 1.34 -3.33 -15.53
CA LEU A 171 2.52 -4.13 -15.84
C LEU A 171 3.03 -3.83 -17.26
N HIS A 172 4.21 -4.36 -17.59
CA HIS A 172 4.80 -4.18 -18.91
C HIS A 172 3.87 -4.74 -20.01
N PRO A 173 3.76 -4.11 -21.20
CA PRO A 173 2.89 -4.56 -22.30
C PRO A 173 3.12 -6.01 -22.76
N THR A 174 4.33 -6.53 -22.56
CA THR A 174 4.69 -7.92 -22.92
C THR A 174 4.32 -8.94 -21.84
N THR A 175 3.69 -8.52 -20.75
CA THR A 175 3.20 -9.42 -19.70
C THR A 175 2.01 -10.20 -20.25
N THR A 176 1.99 -11.53 -20.05
CA THR A 176 0.93 -12.39 -20.59
C THR A 176 -0.41 -12.13 -19.91
N LEU A 177 -1.50 -12.53 -20.58
CA LEU A 177 -2.86 -12.36 -20.06
C LEU A 177 -3.06 -13.14 -18.75
N GLU A 178 -2.53 -14.36 -18.66
CA GLU A 178 -2.64 -15.22 -17.48
C GLU A 178 -1.95 -14.58 -16.26
N GLU A 179 -0.78 -13.96 -16.47
CA GLU A 179 -0.08 -13.24 -15.41
C GLU A 179 -0.86 -12.02 -14.92
N TYR A 180 -1.54 -11.33 -15.85
CA TYR A 180 -2.45 -10.25 -15.51
C TYR A 180 -3.66 -10.76 -14.73
N GLU A 181 -4.33 -11.83 -15.18
CA GLU A 181 -5.49 -12.40 -14.50
C GLU A 181 -5.16 -12.85 -13.09
N ALA A 182 -4.02 -13.53 -12.90
CA ALA A 182 -3.55 -13.97 -11.59
C ALA A 182 -3.34 -12.80 -10.61
N LEU A 183 -3.01 -11.61 -11.11
CA LEU A 183 -2.88 -10.38 -10.31
C LEU A 183 -4.23 -9.78 -9.90
N TRP A 184 -5.28 -10.02 -10.68
CA TRP A 184 -6.65 -9.58 -10.38
C TRP A 184 -7.45 -10.59 -9.58
N GLU A 185 -7.02 -11.86 -9.54
CA GLU A 185 -7.73 -12.95 -8.86
C GLU A 185 -8.08 -12.64 -7.40
N PRO A 186 -7.19 -12.12 -6.54
CA PRO A 186 -7.56 -11.78 -5.16
C PRO A 186 -8.65 -10.70 -5.07
N LEU A 187 -8.70 -9.78 -6.05
CA LEU A 187 -9.77 -8.79 -6.13
C LEU A 187 -11.08 -9.44 -6.57
N LYS A 188 -11.04 -10.38 -7.54
CA LYS A 188 -12.23 -11.13 -7.95
C LYS A 188 -12.80 -11.95 -6.80
N THR A 189 -11.97 -12.65 -6.02
CA THR A 189 -12.41 -13.39 -4.84
C THR A 189 -13.04 -12.46 -3.80
N SER A 190 -12.40 -11.31 -3.51
CA SER A 190 -12.96 -10.31 -2.59
C SER A 190 -14.30 -9.73 -3.08
N LEU A 191 -14.43 -9.46 -4.38
CA LEU A 191 -15.69 -9.00 -4.98
C LEU A 191 -16.76 -10.07 -4.92
N LEU A 192 -16.41 -11.33 -5.16
CA LEU A 192 -17.32 -12.46 -5.05
C LEU A 192 -17.79 -12.66 -3.60
N ASP A 193 -16.87 -12.59 -2.63
CA ASP A 193 -17.18 -12.64 -1.20
C ASP A 193 -18.11 -11.48 -0.80
N PHE A 194 -17.87 -10.29 -1.34
CA PHE A 194 -18.73 -9.13 -1.12
C PHE A 194 -20.12 -9.31 -1.73
N GLN A 195 -20.22 -9.81 -2.96
CA GLN A 195 -21.49 -10.14 -3.62
C GLN A 195 -22.27 -11.20 -2.85
N LEU A 196 -21.59 -12.26 -2.38
CA LEU A 196 -22.19 -13.31 -1.55
C LEU A 196 -22.68 -12.74 -0.23
N LYS A 197 -21.93 -11.82 0.38
CA LYS A 197 -22.35 -11.14 1.61
C LYS A 197 -23.59 -10.27 1.39
N ILE A 198 -23.67 -9.53 0.28
CA ILE A 198 -24.87 -8.77 -0.08
C ILE A 198 -26.07 -9.72 -0.27
N LYS A 199 -25.90 -10.80 -1.05
CA LYS A 199 -26.97 -11.75 -1.34
C LYS A 199 -27.52 -12.44 -0.08
N ARG A 200 -26.68 -12.66 0.94
CA ARG A 200 -27.13 -13.19 2.24
C ARG A 200 -27.95 -12.17 3.05
N LEU A 201 -27.70 -10.88 2.88
CA LEU A 201 -28.40 -9.81 3.60
C LEU A 201 -29.70 -9.36 2.91
N GLU A 202 -29.89 -9.68 1.63
CA GLU A 202 -31.12 -9.39 0.88
C GLU A 202 -32.41 -9.94 1.51
N PRO A 203 -32.51 -11.22 1.93
CA PRO A 203 -33.73 -11.74 2.54
C PRO A 203 -34.08 -11.04 3.86
N ASP A 204 -33.09 -10.80 4.73
CA ASP A 204 -33.28 -10.08 6.00
C ASP A 204 -33.80 -8.65 5.76
N ALA A 205 -33.28 -7.97 4.74
CA ALA A 205 -33.73 -6.62 4.37
C ALA A 205 -35.18 -6.59 3.86
N ILE A 206 -35.60 -7.62 3.11
CA ILE A 206 -36.98 -7.77 2.64
C ILE A 206 -37.92 -8.05 3.82
N GLU A 207 -37.51 -8.91 4.76
CA GLU A 207 -38.29 -9.23 5.95
C GLU A 207 -38.51 -7.99 6.84
N VAL A 208 -37.45 -7.23 7.11
CA VAL A 208 -37.54 -5.95 7.85
C VAL A 208 -38.47 -4.95 7.16
N LYS A 209 -38.45 -4.89 5.82
CA LYS A 209 -39.34 -4.02 5.04
C LYS A 209 -40.80 -4.46 5.15
N ASN A 210 -41.07 -5.76 5.13
CA ASN A 210 -42.41 -6.32 5.29
C ASN A 210 -42.96 -6.08 6.70
N ILE A 211 -42.14 -6.29 7.74
CA ILE A 211 -42.52 -6.01 9.13
C ILE A 211 -42.86 -4.53 9.32
N LYS A 212 -42.04 -3.61 8.80
CA LYS A 212 -42.36 -2.17 8.82
C LYS A 212 -43.68 -1.84 8.13
N LYS A 213 -43.96 -2.49 6.99
CA LYS A 213 -45.21 -2.28 6.24
C LYS A 213 -46.43 -2.78 7.03
N MET A 214 -46.30 -3.93 7.70
CA MET A 214 -47.35 -4.47 8.57
C MET A 214 -47.57 -3.62 9.82
N LEU A 215 -46.51 -3.15 10.48
CA LEU A 215 -46.62 -2.26 11.62
C LEU A 215 -47.34 -0.97 11.22
N ASN A 216 -46.93 -0.33 10.12
CA ASN A 216 -47.56 0.90 9.65
C ASN A 216 -49.04 0.70 9.31
N SER A 217 -49.43 -0.42 8.67
CA SER A 217 -50.84 -0.69 8.39
C SER A 217 -51.65 -0.96 9.67
N HIS A 218 -51.05 -1.62 10.66
CA HIS A 218 -51.69 -1.90 11.94
C HIS A 218 -51.92 -0.61 12.75
N PHE A 219 -50.91 0.28 12.81
CA PHE A 219 -51.05 1.60 13.41
C PHE A 219 -52.16 2.43 12.73
N LEU A 220 -52.21 2.46 11.39
CA LEU A 220 -53.27 3.15 10.63
C LEU A 220 -54.67 2.62 10.93
N ASN A 221 -54.81 1.30 11.14
CA ASN A 221 -56.09 0.69 11.51
C ASN A 221 -56.52 1.02 12.94
N ILE A 222 -55.59 1.02 13.91
CA ILE A 222 -55.86 1.41 15.30
C ILE A 222 -56.35 2.88 15.34
N PHE A 223 -55.69 3.79 14.63
CA PHE A 223 -56.11 5.19 14.54
C PHE A 223 -57.50 5.37 13.90
N ARG A 224 -57.85 4.55 12.89
CA ARG A 224 -59.19 4.57 12.28
C ARG A 224 -60.29 4.08 13.23
N ILE A 225 -60.02 3.04 14.01
CA ILE A 225 -60.98 2.50 14.99
C ILE A 225 -61.20 3.50 16.14
N SER A 226 -60.12 4.13 16.63
CA SER A 226 -60.21 5.17 17.66
C SER A 226 -61.04 6.38 17.24
N LYS A 227 -60.98 6.81 15.97
CA LYS A 227 -61.82 7.91 15.46
C LYS A 227 -63.29 7.55 15.29
N LYS A 228 -63.62 6.27 15.06
CA LYS A 228 -65.01 5.80 14.93
C LYS A 228 -65.75 5.69 16.27
N ASN A 229 -65.03 5.48 17.37
CA ASN A 229 -65.60 5.34 18.71
C ASN A 229 -65.71 6.68 19.48
N GLN A 230 -65.39 7.81 18.84
CA GLN A 230 -65.49 9.17 19.40
C GLN A 230 -66.57 10.03 18.72
N ALA A 231 -67.40 9.43 17.86
CA ALA A 231 -68.58 10.03 17.23
C ALA A 231 -69.83 9.28 17.70
#